data_AF-A0A271LVR2-F1
#
_entry.id   AF-A0A271LVR2-F1
#
_cell.length_a   1.000
_cell.length_b   1.000
_cell.length_c   1.000
_cell.angle_alpha   90.00
_cell.angle_beta   90.00
_cell.angle_gamma   90.00
#
_symmetry.space_group_name_H-M   'P 1'
#
loop_
_entity.id
_entity.type
_entity.pdbx_description
1 polymer ?
#
loop_
_entity_poly.entity_id
_entity_poly.type
_entity_poly.pdbx_seq_one_letter_code
_entity_poly.pdbx_strand_id
1 'polypeptide(L)'
;MGSGIYAWGAAGIRLQDLEIDHVGVPPSGTGPSQNRNNIELESCPDAIIIRVKASRGSSNIYVVDCPGTQMSFLELHDARGPFPRGQNVQFNRSPDTSLEEFSAENGPTSWTEDNISAFHSDRCTIRRGLVFYNNSPTGAGVMLEGSFNCRVDDVDAVQQGNGAFSAVPQGKVGSGGCSFNRCRSRDTYNGPRDGRDAPTSNGLSFHTRISEGAEKHSVRDCCVYALANPRNIIWQRAAVHAGWSIERKVFDPRPPLRLAFNWQ
;
A
#
# COMPACT_ATOMS: atom_id res chain seq x y z
N MET A 1 -26.91 -2.18 -5.79
CA MET A 1 -25.73 -1.44 -6.28
C MET A 1 -24.58 -2.42 -6.29
N GLY A 2 -23.98 -2.61 -7.47
CA GLY A 2 -23.10 -3.75 -7.76
C GLY A 2 -21.73 -3.65 -7.10
N SER A 3 -21.16 -4.81 -6.80
CA SER A 3 -19.71 -5.00 -6.71
C SER A 3 -19.09 -4.61 -8.05
N GLY A 4 -17.85 -4.11 -8.08
CA GLY A 4 -17.15 -3.83 -9.34
C GLY A 4 -16.89 -5.12 -10.14
N ILE A 5 -15.63 -5.42 -10.43
CA ILE A 5 -15.28 -6.73 -11.02
C ILE A 5 -15.08 -7.72 -9.88
N TYR A 6 -15.82 -8.83 -9.89
CA TYR A 6 -15.59 -9.97 -9.02
C TYR A 6 -15.30 -11.21 -9.86
N ALA A 7 -14.26 -11.96 -9.52
CA ALA A 7 -14.00 -13.27 -10.09
C ALA A 7 -13.48 -14.25 -9.04
N TRP A 8 -13.90 -15.50 -9.18
CA TRP A 8 -13.48 -16.60 -8.31
C TRP A 8 -13.00 -17.79 -9.15
N GLY A 9 -11.85 -18.38 -8.79
CA GLY A 9 -11.32 -19.59 -9.44
C GLY A 9 -10.84 -19.38 -10.89
N ALA A 10 -10.69 -18.13 -11.34
CA ALA A 10 -10.37 -17.80 -12.72
C ALA A 10 -8.85 -17.64 -12.91
N ALA A 11 -8.15 -18.77 -13.01
CA ALA A 11 -6.71 -18.79 -13.27
C ALA A 11 -6.36 -18.04 -14.57
N GLY A 12 -5.33 -17.20 -14.53
CA GLY A 12 -4.85 -16.43 -15.69
C GLY A 12 -5.82 -15.34 -16.17
N ILE A 13 -6.83 -14.98 -15.38
CA ILE A 13 -7.76 -13.90 -15.76
C ILE A 13 -6.99 -12.62 -16.06
N ARG A 14 -7.34 -11.97 -17.17
CA ARG A 14 -6.76 -10.69 -17.58
C ARG A 14 -7.80 -9.59 -17.50
N LEU A 15 -7.53 -8.62 -16.64
CA LEU A 15 -8.26 -7.37 -16.51
C LEU A 15 -7.39 -6.25 -17.08
N GLN A 16 -7.83 -5.66 -18.19
CA GLN A 16 -7.06 -4.67 -18.92
C GLN A 16 -7.94 -3.50 -19.36
N ASP A 17 -7.37 -2.30 -19.32
CA ASP A 17 -7.98 -1.08 -19.83
C ASP A 17 -9.33 -0.85 -19.17
N LEU A 18 -9.31 -0.58 -17.87
CA LEU A 18 -10.52 -0.43 -17.07
C LEU A 18 -10.56 0.95 -16.42
N GLU A 19 -11.73 1.58 -16.47
CA GLU A 19 -12.06 2.73 -15.62
C GLU A 19 -13.26 2.35 -14.75
N ILE A 20 -13.03 2.25 -13.44
CA ILE A 20 -14.02 1.81 -12.47
C ILE A 20 -14.20 2.91 -11.42
N ASP A 21 -15.43 3.35 -11.24
CA ASP A 21 -15.74 4.40 -10.30
C ASP A 21 -16.95 4.02 -9.45
N HIS A 22 -16.73 3.86 -8.14
CA HIS A 22 -17.80 3.46 -7.24
C HIS A 22 -18.74 4.64 -6.94
N VAL A 23 -20.02 4.49 -7.29
CA VAL A 23 -21.05 5.50 -7.06
C VAL A 23 -21.80 5.29 -5.73
N GLY A 24 -22.34 6.36 -5.17
CA GLY A 24 -23.15 6.29 -3.94
C GLY A 24 -22.33 6.19 -2.65
N VAL A 25 -21.05 6.56 -2.67
CA VAL A 25 -20.27 6.83 -1.45
C VAL A 25 -20.65 8.21 -0.87
N PRO A 26 -20.59 8.42 0.46
CA PRO A 26 -20.78 9.74 1.07
C PRO A 26 -19.78 10.77 0.52
N PRO A 27 -20.00 12.09 0.65
CA PRO A 27 -19.06 13.09 0.13
C PRO A 27 -17.63 12.96 0.68
N SER A 28 -17.50 12.58 1.95
CA SER A 28 -16.23 12.35 2.64
C SER A 28 -16.35 11.23 3.67
N GLY A 29 -15.22 10.60 3.99
CA GLY A 29 -15.12 9.59 5.03
C GLY A 29 -15.48 8.19 4.54
N THR A 30 -15.86 7.33 5.48
CA THR A 30 -16.05 5.91 5.20
C THR A 30 -17.24 5.63 4.29
N GLY A 31 -17.06 4.69 3.38
CA GLY A 31 -18.10 4.12 2.54
C GLY A 31 -19.03 3.20 3.33
N PRO A 32 -20.18 2.83 2.75
CA PRO A 32 -21.26 2.15 3.46
C PRO A 32 -21.00 0.65 3.74
N SER A 33 -19.95 0.05 3.17
CA SER A 33 -19.66 -1.37 3.33
C SER A 33 -18.19 -1.68 3.02
N GLN A 34 -17.65 -2.73 3.63
CA GLN A 34 -16.33 -3.29 3.31
C GLN A 34 -16.34 -4.16 2.03
N ASN A 35 -17.51 -4.54 1.51
CA ASN A 35 -17.65 -5.47 0.37
C ASN A 35 -17.86 -4.73 -0.97
N ARG A 36 -17.43 -3.47 -1.07
CA ARG A 36 -17.64 -2.64 -2.26
C ARG A 36 -16.31 -2.32 -2.93
N ASN A 37 -15.53 -3.36 -3.18
CA ASN A 37 -14.26 -3.25 -3.89
C ASN A 37 -14.50 -2.94 -5.37
N ASN A 38 -13.56 -2.23 -6.01
CA ASN A 38 -13.62 -1.99 -7.46
C ASN A 38 -13.20 -3.23 -8.24
N ILE A 39 -12.15 -3.92 -7.80
CA ILE A 39 -11.74 -5.24 -8.31
C ILE A 39 -11.53 -6.15 -7.11
N GLU A 40 -12.19 -7.31 -7.12
CA GLU A 40 -12.05 -8.37 -6.13
C GLU A 40 -11.82 -9.71 -6.83
N LEU A 41 -10.66 -10.32 -6.57
CA LEU A 41 -10.30 -11.63 -7.11
C LEU A 41 -10.05 -12.59 -5.96
N GLU A 42 -10.65 -13.78 -6.04
CA GLU A 42 -10.50 -14.82 -5.04
C GLU A 42 -10.04 -16.12 -5.71
N SER A 43 -8.94 -16.72 -5.26
CA SER A 43 -8.43 -17.97 -5.83
C SER A 43 -8.19 -17.92 -7.35
N CYS A 44 -7.73 -16.77 -7.86
CA CYS A 44 -7.40 -16.52 -9.27
C CYS A 44 -5.88 -16.44 -9.44
N PRO A 45 -5.15 -17.57 -9.47
CA PRO A 45 -3.69 -17.54 -9.63
C PRO A 45 -3.30 -16.96 -10.98
N ASP A 46 -2.11 -16.36 -11.04
CA ASP A 46 -1.51 -15.79 -12.25
C ASP A 46 -2.38 -14.72 -12.94
N ALA A 47 -3.25 -14.05 -12.17
CA ALA A 47 -4.09 -12.98 -12.67
C ALA A 47 -3.24 -11.79 -13.17
N ILE A 48 -3.71 -11.11 -14.22
CA ILE A 48 -3.06 -9.91 -14.76
C ILE A 48 -4.03 -8.74 -14.68
N ILE A 49 -3.63 -7.68 -13.98
CA ILE A 49 -4.40 -6.43 -13.85
C ILE A 49 -3.53 -5.30 -14.41
N ILE A 50 -3.90 -4.73 -15.55
CA ILE A 50 -3.04 -3.76 -16.25
C ILE A 50 -3.81 -2.57 -16.78
N ARG A 51 -3.25 -1.36 -16.65
CA ARG A 51 -3.89 -0.12 -17.12
C ARG A 51 -5.30 0.03 -16.54
N VAL A 52 -5.36 0.14 -15.22
CA VAL A 52 -6.63 0.30 -14.50
C VAL A 52 -6.65 1.65 -13.81
N LYS A 53 -7.72 2.40 -14.03
CA LYS A 53 -8.12 3.53 -13.23
C LYS A 53 -9.26 3.11 -12.32
N ALA A 54 -9.10 3.26 -11.01
CA ALA A 54 -10.13 2.87 -10.04
C ALA A 54 -10.28 3.93 -8.95
N SER A 55 -11.51 4.23 -8.53
CA SER A 55 -11.73 5.17 -7.42
C SER A 55 -12.91 4.83 -6.52
N ARG A 56 -12.83 5.29 -5.27
CA ARG A 56 -13.94 5.27 -4.29
C ARG A 56 -14.42 3.88 -3.88
N GLY A 57 -13.66 2.84 -4.19
CA GLY A 57 -13.93 1.48 -3.69
C GLY A 57 -13.64 1.36 -2.20
N SER A 58 -14.20 0.33 -1.54
CA SER A 58 -13.80 -0.06 -0.19
C SER A 58 -12.31 -0.36 -0.16
N SER A 59 -11.89 -1.23 -1.07
CA SER A 59 -10.54 -1.24 -1.61
C SER A 59 -10.62 -1.06 -3.13
N ASN A 60 -9.63 -0.41 -3.73
CA ASN A 60 -9.63 -0.27 -5.19
C ASN A 60 -9.31 -1.63 -5.85
N ILE A 61 -8.30 -2.34 -5.34
CA ILE A 61 -7.98 -3.70 -5.78
C ILE A 61 -7.77 -4.58 -4.56
N TYR A 62 -8.51 -5.69 -4.49
CA TYR A 62 -8.37 -6.71 -3.46
C TYR A 62 -8.21 -8.08 -4.10
N VAL A 63 -7.06 -8.72 -3.89
CA VAL A 63 -6.81 -10.08 -4.39
C VAL A 63 -6.51 -11.00 -3.21
N VAL A 64 -7.14 -12.17 -3.21
CA VAL A 64 -7.12 -13.12 -2.09
C VAL A 64 -6.78 -14.51 -2.61
N ASP A 65 -5.76 -15.14 -2.05
CA ASP A 65 -5.30 -16.47 -2.46
C ASP A 65 -5.01 -16.52 -3.99
N CYS A 66 -4.44 -15.44 -4.53
CA CYS A 66 -4.12 -15.24 -5.95
C CYS A 66 -2.60 -15.16 -6.16
N PRO A 67 -1.83 -16.25 -5.96
CA PRO A 67 -0.39 -16.24 -6.12
C PRO A 67 0.01 -15.86 -7.56
N GLY A 68 1.17 -15.22 -7.72
CA GLY A 68 1.71 -14.87 -9.04
C GLY A 68 0.95 -13.75 -9.76
N THR A 69 0.07 -13.01 -9.06
CA THR A 69 -0.67 -11.89 -9.66
C THR A 69 0.28 -10.81 -10.15
N GLN A 70 0.06 -10.29 -11.36
CA GLN A 70 0.84 -9.22 -11.95
C GLN A 70 -0.01 -7.98 -12.13
N MET A 71 0.37 -6.88 -11.46
CA MET A 71 -0.35 -5.61 -11.54
C MET A 71 0.56 -4.49 -12.04
N SER A 72 0.13 -3.78 -13.08
CA SER A 72 0.93 -2.67 -13.62
C SER A 72 0.12 -1.53 -14.21
N PHE A 73 0.68 -0.31 -14.17
CA PHE A 73 0.03 0.89 -14.69
C PHE A 73 -1.32 1.13 -14.02
N LEU A 74 -1.30 1.37 -12.70
CA LEU A 74 -2.52 1.56 -11.91
C LEU A 74 -2.67 3.01 -11.46
N GLU A 75 -3.78 3.64 -11.81
CA GLU A 75 -4.17 4.96 -11.34
C GLU A 75 -5.31 4.82 -10.34
N LEU A 76 -5.01 4.89 -9.05
CA LEU A 76 -5.94 4.55 -7.98
C LEU A 76 -6.20 5.78 -7.12
N HIS A 77 -7.48 6.04 -6.86
CA HIS A 77 -7.89 7.22 -6.11
C HIS A 77 -8.82 6.90 -4.95
N ASP A 78 -8.66 7.65 -3.87
CA ASP A 78 -9.70 7.88 -2.88
C ASP A 78 -10.31 6.58 -2.32
N ALA A 79 -9.49 5.74 -1.71
CA ALA A 79 -9.97 4.52 -1.05
C ALA A 79 -10.85 4.87 0.17
N ARG A 80 -11.99 4.20 0.31
CA ARG A 80 -13.06 4.59 1.26
C ARG A 80 -13.66 3.42 2.03
N GLY A 81 -12.95 2.32 2.22
CA GLY A 81 -13.48 1.19 2.96
C GLY A 81 -13.63 1.47 4.46
N PRO A 82 -14.69 1.00 5.13
CA PRO A 82 -14.65 0.83 6.58
C PRO A 82 -13.64 -0.27 6.93
N PHE A 83 -13.06 -0.21 8.14
CA PHE A 83 -12.13 -1.23 8.62
C PHE A 83 -12.71 -2.65 8.41
N PRO A 84 -11.93 -3.61 7.86
CA PRO A 84 -10.49 -3.56 7.61
C PRO A 84 -10.11 -3.10 6.19
N ARG A 85 -11.02 -2.43 5.47
CA ARG A 85 -10.80 -1.90 4.12
C ARG A 85 -10.38 -0.45 4.16
N GLY A 86 -10.00 0.09 3.01
CA GLY A 86 -9.34 1.39 2.86
C GLY A 86 -8.01 1.29 2.12
N GLN A 87 -7.72 0.14 1.49
CA GLN A 87 -6.52 -0.06 0.68
C GLN A 87 -6.75 0.37 -0.76
N ASN A 88 -5.75 1.01 -1.37
CA ASN A 88 -5.72 1.12 -2.82
C ASN A 88 -5.42 -0.24 -3.44
N VAL A 89 -4.45 -0.98 -2.90
CA VAL A 89 -4.17 -2.36 -3.30
C VAL A 89 -3.94 -3.22 -2.07
N GLN A 90 -4.62 -4.35 -1.97
CA GLN A 90 -4.27 -5.41 -1.04
C GLN A 90 -4.15 -6.75 -1.76
N PHE A 91 -3.00 -7.39 -1.60
CA PHE A 91 -2.82 -8.81 -1.90
C PHE A 91 -2.73 -9.56 -0.57
N ASN A 92 -3.67 -10.49 -0.39
CA ASN A 92 -3.87 -11.26 0.82
C ASN A 92 -3.58 -12.73 0.54
N ARG A 93 -2.64 -13.34 1.25
CA ARG A 93 -2.19 -14.73 1.02
C ARG A 93 -1.86 -15.03 -0.44
N SER A 94 -1.24 -14.07 -1.11
CA SER A 94 -1.00 -14.08 -2.56
C SER A 94 0.50 -13.89 -2.81
N PRO A 95 1.33 -14.92 -2.54
CA PRO A 95 2.78 -14.83 -2.69
C PRO A 95 3.19 -14.63 -4.15
N ASP A 96 4.43 -14.20 -4.36
CA ASP A 96 5.03 -14.02 -5.68
C ASP A 96 4.27 -13.00 -6.57
N THR A 97 3.48 -12.12 -5.93
CA THR A 97 2.71 -11.05 -6.59
C THR A 97 3.59 -9.84 -6.88
N SER A 98 3.36 -9.17 -8.01
CA SER A 98 4.03 -7.93 -8.39
C SER A 98 3.04 -6.76 -8.56
N LEU A 99 3.43 -5.59 -8.06
CA LEU A 99 2.76 -4.30 -8.26
C LEU A 99 3.79 -3.29 -8.76
N GLU A 100 3.57 -2.74 -9.96
CA GLU A 100 4.54 -1.87 -10.61
C GLU A 100 3.92 -0.67 -11.32
N GLU A 101 4.63 0.46 -11.37
CA GLU A 101 4.18 1.67 -12.09
C GLU A 101 2.77 2.08 -11.66
N PHE A 102 2.64 2.61 -10.46
CA PHE A 102 1.33 2.91 -9.88
C PHE A 102 1.29 4.28 -9.20
N SER A 103 0.08 4.83 -9.10
CA SER A 103 -0.26 5.99 -8.28
C SER A 103 -1.44 5.62 -7.40
N ALA A 104 -1.27 5.72 -6.08
CA ALA A 104 -2.30 5.54 -5.08
C ALA A 104 -2.52 6.89 -4.37
N GLU A 105 -3.52 7.64 -4.83
CA GLU A 105 -3.76 9.02 -4.45
C GLU A 105 -5.04 9.17 -3.63
N ASN A 106 -4.87 9.46 -2.35
CA ASN A 106 -5.99 9.81 -1.48
C ASN A 106 -5.95 11.30 -1.13
N GLY A 107 -6.97 11.74 -0.41
CA GLY A 107 -7.03 13.09 0.12
C GLY A 107 -7.90 13.19 1.36
N PRO A 108 -8.22 14.41 1.80
CA PRO A 108 -9.03 14.65 3.01
C PRO A 108 -10.42 14.00 2.99
N THR A 109 -10.93 13.62 1.82
CA THR A 109 -12.23 12.95 1.70
C THR A 109 -12.15 11.43 1.84
N SER A 110 -10.96 10.85 1.80
CA SER A 110 -10.74 9.40 1.79
C SER A 110 -10.88 8.79 3.19
N TRP A 111 -10.93 7.47 3.26
CA TRP A 111 -10.93 6.72 4.51
C TRP A 111 -10.00 5.53 4.37
N THR A 112 -8.71 5.81 4.51
CA THR A 112 -7.65 4.85 4.18
C THR A 112 -7.39 3.91 5.35
N GLU A 113 -6.82 2.75 5.05
CA GLU A 113 -6.06 1.93 6.00
C GLU A 113 -4.62 1.84 5.51
N ASP A 114 -4.01 0.66 5.38
CA ASP A 114 -2.79 0.54 4.60
C ASP A 114 -3.06 0.95 3.15
N ASN A 115 -2.23 1.77 2.52
CA ASN A 115 -2.47 2.14 1.13
C ASN A 115 -2.20 0.98 0.19
N ILE A 116 -1.00 0.42 0.28
CA ILE A 116 -0.57 -0.80 -0.39
C ILE A 116 -0.26 -1.84 0.68
N SER A 117 -0.90 -3.00 0.60
CA SER A 117 -0.81 -4.05 1.62
C SER A 117 -0.43 -5.40 1.01
N ALA A 118 0.71 -5.93 1.43
CA ALA A 118 1.09 -7.33 1.29
C ALA A 118 0.79 -8.02 2.61
N PHE A 119 -0.39 -8.63 2.70
CA PHE A 119 -0.84 -9.31 3.92
C PHE A 119 -0.63 -10.82 3.76
N HIS A 120 0.23 -11.40 4.58
CA HIS A 120 0.57 -12.83 4.54
C HIS A 120 1.02 -13.30 3.14
N SER A 121 1.76 -12.45 2.42
CA SER A 121 2.07 -12.64 1.00
C SER A 121 3.58 -12.53 0.78
N ASP A 122 4.25 -13.69 0.77
CA ASP A 122 5.71 -13.74 0.66
C ASP A 122 6.22 -13.41 -0.75
N ARG A 123 7.49 -13.01 -0.84
CA ARG A 123 8.25 -12.83 -2.10
C ARG A 123 7.58 -11.86 -3.08
N CYS A 124 6.76 -10.93 -2.57
CA CYS A 124 6.10 -9.94 -3.40
C CYS A 124 7.04 -8.81 -3.78
N THR A 125 6.80 -8.19 -4.93
CA THR A 125 7.53 -7.01 -5.40
C THR A 125 6.60 -5.82 -5.57
N ILE A 126 6.91 -4.69 -4.93
CA ILE A 126 6.20 -3.41 -5.08
C ILE A 126 7.21 -2.39 -5.56
N ARG A 127 7.04 -1.82 -6.75
CA ARG A 127 8.07 -0.91 -7.28
C ARG A 127 7.58 0.22 -8.16
N ARG A 128 8.35 1.31 -8.18
CA ARG A 128 8.13 2.47 -9.06
C ARG A 128 6.75 3.08 -8.88
N GLY A 129 6.40 3.44 -7.65
CA GLY A 129 5.06 3.92 -7.30
C GLY A 129 5.03 5.21 -6.50
N LEU A 130 3.88 5.89 -6.55
CA LEU A 130 3.53 6.98 -5.66
C LEU A 130 2.41 6.51 -4.72
N VAL A 131 2.61 6.72 -3.42
CA VAL A 131 1.58 6.57 -2.38
C VAL A 131 1.39 7.93 -1.72
N PHE A 132 0.25 8.54 -1.97
CA PHE A 132 -0.05 9.89 -1.54
C PHE A 132 -1.23 9.88 -0.57
N TYR A 133 -1.01 10.46 0.61
CA TYR A 133 -2.00 10.68 1.66
C TYR A 133 -2.53 9.41 2.34
N ASN A 134 -2.67 9.45 3.66
CA ASN A 134 -3.24 8.36 4.47
C ASN A 134 -3.73 8.91 5.82
N ASN A 135 -5.03 8.89 6.11
CA ASN A 135 -5.58 9.39 7.37
C ASN A 135 -5.83 8.29 8.42
N SER A 136 -5.37 7.06 8.19
CA SER A 136 -5.49 5.98 9.17
C SER A 136 -4.60 6.24 10.39
N PRO A 137 -5.14 6.09 11.62
CA PRO A 137 -4.34 6.08 12.83
C PRO A 137 -3.34 4.91 12.90
N THR A 138 -3.61 3.82 12.17
CA THR A 138 -2.87 2.55 12.23
C THR A 138 -2.28 2.09 10.90
N GLY A 139 -2.79 2.57 9.78
CA GLY A 139 -2.38 2.18 8.43
C GLY A 139 -1.08 2.82 7.95
N ALA A 140 -0.36 2.12 7.08
CA ALA A 140 0.88 2.58 6.48
C ALA A 140 0.75 2.97 5.00
N GLY A 141 1.75 3.66 4.44
CA GLY A 141 1.85 3.86 3.00
C GLY A 141 2.02 2.52 2.26
N VAL A 142 3.04 1.75 2.64
CA VAL A 142 3.24 0.37 2.21
C VAL A 142 3.40 -0.52 3.43
N MET A 143 2.57 -1.56 3.54
CA MET A 143 2.58 -2.52 4.63
C MET A 143 2.93 -3.92 4.12
N LEU A 144 3.99 -4.50 4.66
CA LEU A 144 4.37 -5.91 4.50
C LEU A 144 4.11 -6.63 5.82
N GLU A 145 2.88 -7.06 6.02
CA GLU A 145 2.40 -7.62 7.29
C GLU A 145 2.36 -9.14 7.23
N GLY A 146 3.04 -9.80 8.18
CA GLY A 146 3.16 -11.26 8.24
C GLY A 146 3.74 -11.87 6.96
N SER A 147 4.70 -11.18 6.32
CA SER A 147 5.23 -11.56 5.00
C SER A 147 6.76 -11.62 5.01
N PHE A 148 7.32 -12.55 4.25
CA PHE A 148 8.77 -12.76 4.11
C PHE A 148 9.30 -12.34 2.74
N ASN A 149 10.56 -11.90 2.72
CA ASN A 149 11.36 -11.73 1.49
C ASN A 149 10.70 -10.85 0.42
N CYS A 150 9.85 -9.91 0.84
CA CYS A 150 9.23 -8.94 -0.06
C CYS A 150 10.18 -7.79 -0.38
N ARG A 151 9.98 -7.15 -1.53
CA ARG A 151 10.83 -6.07 -2.01
C ARG A 151 10.01 -4.84 -2.37
N VAL A 152 10.40 -3.70 -1.82
CA VAL A 152 9.83 -2.39 -2.13
C VAL A 152 10.94 -1.53 -2.73
N ASP A 153 10.80 -1.12 -3.99
CA ASP A 153 11.81 -0.32 -4.69
C ASP A 153 11.25 0.95 -5.30
N ASP A 154 11.96 2.07 -5.17
CA ASP A 154 11.66 3.29 -5.92
C ASP A 154 10.21 3.77 -5.70
N VAL A 155 9.71 3.62 -4.46
CA VAL A 155 8.38 4.06 -4.04
C VAL A 155 8.48 5.33 -3.21
N ASP A 156 7.62 6.29 -3.52
CA ASP A 156 7.45 7.51 -2.73
C ASP A 156 6.20 7.42 -1.87
N ALA A 157 6.34 7.77 -0.60
CA ALA A 157 5.28 7.81 0.38
C ALA A 157 5.16 9.23 0.93
N VAL A 158 4.10 9.95 0.55
CA VAL A 158 3.92 11.37 0.84
C VAL A 158 2.72 11.55 1.77
N GLN A 159 2.86 12.38 2.80
CA GLN A 159 1.78 12.65 3.78
C GLN A 159 1.26 11.40 4.49
N GLN A 160 2.18 10.55 4.94
CA GLN A 160 1.88 9.37 5.76
C GLN A 160 1.94 9.69 7.26
N GLY A 161 1.17 8.96 8.07
CA GLY A 161 1.02 9.20 9.50
C GLY A 161 1.64 8.10 10.36
N ASN A 162 1.08 6.89 10.28
CA ASN A 162 1.44 5.77 11.16
C ASN A 162 2.65 4.94 10.67
N GLY A 163 3.13 5.22 9.46
CA GLY A 163 4.24 4.53 8.82
C GLY A 163 4.26 4.85 7.34
N ALA A 164 5.41 5.22 6.78
CA ALA A 164 5.55 5.30 5.33
C ALA A 164 5.76 3.91 4.73
N PHE A 165 6.63 3.13 5.36
CA PHE A 165 6.99 1.78 4.95
C PHE A 165 7.05 0.86 6.18
N SER A 166 6.38 -0.28 6.13
CA SER A 166 6.27 -1.18 7.26
C SER A 166 6.54 -2.61 6.83
N ALA A 167 7.33 -3.34 7.63
CA ALA A 167 7.51 -4.78 7.52
C ALA A 167 7.51 -5.36 8.94
N VAL A 168 6.46 -6.11 9.27
CA VAL A 168 6.21 -6.57 10.66
C VAL A 168 5.53 -7.95 10.68
N PRO A 169 5.72 -8.76 11.74
CA PRO A 169 4.92 -9.98 11.95
C PRO A 169 3.47 -9.61 12.28
N GLN A 170 2.55 -10.57 12.11
CA GLN A 170 1.16 -10.40 12.49
C GLN A 170 0.60 -11.60 13.26
N GLY A 171 0.22 -11.36 14.51
CA GLY A 171 -0.17 -12.43 15.43
C GLY A 171 0.92 -13.52 15.49
N LYS A 172 0.57 -14.74 15.03
CA LYS A 172 1.49 -15.89 14.94
C LYS A 172 2.20 -16.02 13.59
N VAL A 173 1.84 -15.20 12.61
CA VAL A 173 2.43 -15.22 11.26
C VAL A 173 3.70 -14.38 11.27
N GLY A 174 4.80 -14.99 10.81
CA GLY A 174 6.12 -14.39 10.92
C GLY A 174 6.42 -13.32 9.86
N SER A 175 7.55 -12.63 10.02
CA SER A 175 8.07 -11.67 9.04
C SER A 175 9.60 -11.58 9.11
N GLY A 176 10.26 -11.36 7.97
CA GLY A 176 11.71 -11.28 7.85
C GLY A 176 12.20 -11.14 6.42
N GLY A 177 13.46 -10.72 6.24
CA GLY A 177 14.14 -10.69 4.93
C GLY A 177 13.61 -9.67 3.91
N CYS A 178 12.60 -8.86 4.28
CA CYS A 178 12.09 -7.82 3.37
C CYS A 178 13.10 -6.70 3.11
N SER A 179 13.01 -6.05 1.94
CA SER A 179 13.89 -4.94 1.56
C SER A 179 13.12 -3.70 1.12
N PHE A 180 13.62 -2.54 1.56
CA PHE A 180 13.21 -1.21 1.12
C PHE A 180 14.41 -0.54 0.46
N ASN A 181 14.37 -0.37 -0.86
CA ASN A 181 15.48 0.19 -1.62
C ASN A 181 15.02 1.46 -2.34
N ARG A 182 15.79 2.56 -2.20
CA ARG A 182 15.48 3.85 -2.83
C ARG A 182 14.06 4.34 -2.54
N CYS A 183 13.52 3.96 -1.38
CA CYS A 183 12.21 4.38 -0.92
C CYS A 183 12.30 5.77 -0.30
N ARG A 184 11.31 6.63 -0.56
CA ARG A 184 11.36 8.03 -0.12
C ARG A 184 10.11 8.39 0.66
N SER A 185 10.26 9.06 1.80
CA SER A 185 9.13 9.53 2.63
C SER A 185 9.20 11.03 2.83
N ARG A 186 8.08 11.74 2.65
CA ARG A 186 8.04 13.17 2.96
C ARG A 186 6.70 13.72 3.44
N ASP A 187 6.78 14.90 4.05
CA ASP A 187 5.65 15.68 4.52
C ASP A 187 4.75 14.88 5.46
N THR A 188 5.34 14.09 6.37
CA THR A 188 4.58 13.24 7.30
C THR A 188 3.78 14.09 8.30
N TYR A 189 2.78 13.49 8.94
CA TYR A 189 1.97 14.14 9.97
C TYR A 189 1.86 13.25 11.23
N ASN A 190 1.53 13.83 12.37
CA ASN A 190 1.38 13.10 13.64
C ASN A 190 0.26 13.64 14.55
N GLY A 191 -0.63 14.49 14.02
CA GLY A 191 -1.85 14.94 14.69
C GLY A 191 -3.12 14.29 14.10
N PRO A 192 -4.28 14.46 14.74
CA PRO A 192 -5.56 14.06 14.17
C PRO A 192 -5.83 14.78 12.83
N ARG A 193 -6.52 14.13 11.90
CA ARG A 193 -7.00 14.76 10.65
C ARG A 193 -8.24 14.06 10.08
N ASP A 194 -9.06 14.80 9.35
CA ASP A 194 -10.23 14.28 8.60
C ASP A 194 -11.22 13.45 9.42
N GLY A 195 -11.37 13.78 10.71
CA GLY A 195 -12.25 13.02 11.62
C GLY A 195 -11.66 11.70 12.12
N ARG A 196 -10.35 11.47 11.94
CA ARG A 196 -9.59 10.34 12.47
C ARG A 196 -8.66 10.79 13.60
N ASP A 197 -8.41 9.88 14.54
CA ASP A 197 -7.44 10.08 15.62
C ASP A 197 -6.01 10.27 15.09
N ALA A 198 -5.12 10.75 15.96
CA ALA A 198 -3.71 10.89 15.62
C ALA A 198 -3.05 9.52 15.33
N PRO A 199 -2.05 9.46 14.43
CA PRO A 199 -1.29 8.25 14.19
C PRO A 199 -0.63 7.68 15.45
N THR A 200 -0.84 6.40 15.70
CA THR A 200 -0.34 5.71 16.92
C THR A 200 1.18 5.64 17.00
N SER A 201 1.86 5.72 15.86
CA SER A 201 3.32 5.65 15.76
C SER A 201 4.00 6.99 16.04
N ASN A 202 3.25 8.11 16.16
CA ASN A 202 3.80 9.46 16.24
C ASN A 202 4.76 9.81 15.06
N GLY A 203 4.27 9.68 13.82
CA GLY A 203 4.95 10.16 12.60
C GLY A 203 6.14 9.32 12.15
N LEU A 204 5.99 7.99 12.13
CA LEU A 204 7.07 7.04 11.82
C LEU A 204 7.31 6.93 10.31
N SER A 205 8.57 6.79 9.88
CA SER A 205 8.89 6.49 8.47
C SER A 205 8.95 4.99 8.19
N PHE A 206 9.76 4.24 8.94
CA PHE A 206 10.02 2.82 8.72
C PHE A 206 9.65 1.99 9.97
N HIS A 207 8.57 1.22 9.88
CA HIS A 207 8.19 0.26 10.93
C HIS A 207 8.78 -1.12 10.62
N THR A 208 9.91 -1.44 11.21
CA THR A 208 10.62 -2.70 10.96
C THR A 208 10.54 -3.59 12.20
N ARG A 209 9.98 -4.79 12.09
CA ARG A 209 10.03 -5.84 13.12
C ARG A 209 10.21 -7.19 12.43
N ILE A 210 10.98 -8.08 13.05
CA ILE A 210 11.17 -9.45 12.56
C ILE A 210 10.66 -10.47 13.57
N SER A 211 10.34 -11.65 13.08
CA SER A 211 10.14 -12.83 13.91
C SER A 211 11.46 -13.31 14.50
N GLU A 212 11.35 -14.06 15.60
CA GLU A 212 12.50 -14.73 16.20
C GLU A 212 13.19 -15.64 15.18
N GLY A 213 14.52 -15.53 15.08
CA GLY A 213 15.34 -16.31 14.15
C GLY A 213 15.22 -15.91 12.67
N ALA A 214 14.35 -14.97 12.31
CA ALA A 214 14.18 -14.56 10.93
C ALA A 214 15.32 -13.66 10.43
N GLU A 215 15.51 -13.64 9.11
CA GLU A 215 16.46 -12.73 8.46
C GLU A 215 16.07 -11.26 8.71
N LYS A 216 17.07 -10.40 8.92
CA LYS A 216 16.85 -8.97 9.10
C LYS A 216 16.38 -8.32 7.81
N HIS A 217 15.66 -7.22 7.92
CA HIS A 217 15.29 -6.41 6.78
C HIS A 217 16.49 -5.62 6.23
N SER A 218 16.40 -5.22 4.96
CA SER A 218 17.33 -4.28 4.35
C SER A 218 16.65 -2.92 4.12
N VAL A 219 17.34 -1.82 4.46
CA VAL A 219 16.92 -0.45 4.14
C VAL A 219 18.10 0.24 3.47
N ARG A 220 17.98 0.54 2.17
CA ARG A 220 19.13 0.97 1.35
C ARG A 220 18.77 2.16 0.46
N ASP A 221 19.63 3.15 0.47
CA ASP A 221 19.60 4.36 -0.36
C ASP A 221 18.26 5.10 -0.28
N CYS A 222 17.61 5.01 0.88
CA CYS A 222 16.33 5.64 1.13
C CYS A 222 16.50 7.12 1.46
N CYS A 223 15.42 7.88 1.38
CA CYS A 223 15.43 9.32 1.61
C CYS A 223 14.24 9.76 2.46
N VAL A 224 14.44 10.72 3.35
CA VAL A 224 13.35 11.36 4.09
C VAL A 224 13.44 12.88 4.05
N TYR A 225 12.29 13.55 4.04
CA TYR A 225 12.20 15.01 4.04
C TYR A 225 10.98 15.52 4.80
N ALA A 226 11.06 16.69 5.42
CA ALA A 226 9.92 17.35 6.09
C ALA A 226 9.07 16.40 6.97
N LEU A 227 9.73 15.68 7.89
CA LEU A 227 9.04 14.75 8.79
C LEU A 227 8.41 15.50 9.96
N ALA A 228 7.16 15.19 10.30
CA ALA A 228 6.51 15.68 11.54
C ALA A 228 7.27 15.26 12.80
N ASN A 229 7.89 14.07 12.78
CA ASN A 229 8.79 13.62 13.84
C ASN A 229 10.15 13.18 13.27
N PRO A 230 11.13 14.09 13.14
CA PRO A 230 12.41 13.80 12.50
C PRO A 230 13.31 12.84 13.30
N ARG A 231 12.92 12.52 14.54
CA ARG A 231 13.61 11.56 15.41
C ARG A 231 13.07 10.13 15.26
N ASN A 232 11.89 9.97 14.68
CA ASN A 232 11.19 8.69 14.59
C ASN A 232 11.26 8.10 13.16
N ILE A 233 12.46 7.70 12.75
CA ILE A 233 12.71 7.23 11.38
C ILE A 233 12.58 5.72 11.27
N ILE A 234 13.30 4.95 12.09
CA ILE A 234 13.25 3.49 12.11
C ILE A 234 12.86 3.04 13.51
N TRP A 235 11.78 2.27 13.63
CA TRP A 235 11.25 1.83 14.93
C TRP A 235 12.20 0.88 15.66
N GLN A 236 12.55 -0.27 15.07
CA GLN A 236 13.44 -1.25 15.69
C GLN A 236 14.65 -1.52 14.80
N ARG A 237 15.73 -0.76 15.01
CA ARG A 237 16.97 -0.89 14.23
C ARG A 237 17.60 -2.29 14.30
N ALA A 238 17.38 -3.04 15.38
CA ALA A 238 17.88 -4.41 15.51
C ALA A 238 17.29 -5.38 14.46
N ALA A 239 16.10 -5.04 13.92
CA ALA A 239 15.42 -5.78 12.86
C ALA A 239 15.98 -5.48 11.45
N VAL A 240 16.99 -4.62 11.32
CA VAL A 240 17.57 -4.20 10.04
C VAL A 240 19.06 -4.55 10.00
N HIS A 241 19.56 -4.94 8.83
CA HIS A 241 21.00 -5.17 8.61
C HIS A 241 21.85 -3.94 8.95
N ALA A 242 23.07 -4.18 9.40
CA ALA A 242 24.08 -3.13 9.52
C ALA A 242 24.37 -2.50 8.15
N GLY A 243 24.74 -1.23 8.12
CA GLY A 243 24.98 -0.51 6.87
C GLY A 243 23.70 -0.03 6.15
N TRP A 244 22.57 0.05 6.85
CA TRP A 244 21.39 0.74 6.33
C TRP A 244 21.69 2.21 5.99
N SER A 245 21.05 2.75 4.97
CA SER A 245 21.24 4.13 4.53
C SER A 245 19.91 4.86 4.31
N ILE A 246 19.76 5.98 5.03
CA ILE A 246 18.65 6.94 4.86
C ILE A 246 19.25 8.35 4.86
N GLU A 247 19.12 9.05 3.76
CA GLU A 247 19.52 10.46 3.65
C GLU A 247 18.38 11.40 4.05
N ARG A 248 18.72 12.54 4.66
CA ARG A 248 17.78 13.65 4.83
C ARG A 248 18.05 14.68 3.73
N LYS A 249 17.28 14.65 2.64
CA LYS A 249 17.41 15.61 1.55
C LYS A 249 16.06 15.97 0.96
N VAL A 250 15.96 17.19 0.43
CA VAL A 250 14.81 17.61 -0.37
C VAL A 250 14.72 16.73 -1.61
N PHE A 251 13.51 16.34 -2.00
CA PHE A 251 13.25 15.66 -3.25
C PHE A 251 11.81 15.94 -3.72
N ASP A 252 11.59 16.01 -5.02
CA ASP A 252 10.24 16.03 -5.56
C ASP A 252 9.68 14.60 -5.62
N PRO A 253 8.43 14.39 -5.17
CA PRO A 253 7.74 13.13 -5.38
C PRO A 253 7.71 12.75 -6.87
N ARG A 254 7.65 11.45 -7.13
CA ARG A 254 7.34 10.93 -8.47
C ARG A 254 6.05 11.59 -8.96
N PRO A 255 6.00 11.99 -10.25
CA PRO A 255 4.76 12.48 -10.81
C PRO A 255 3.69 11.39 -10.73
N PRO A 256 2.44 11.74 -10.41
CA PRO A 256 1.34 10.79 -10.45
C PRO A 256 1.18 10.15 -11.84
N LEU A 257 0.83 8.86 -11.84
CA LEU A 257 0.42 8.18 -13.08
C LEU A 257 -0.92 8.73 -13.54
N ARG A 258 -1.03 9.04 -14.83
CA ARG A 258 -2.28 9.45 -15.48
C ARG A 258 -2.51 8.59 -16.70
N LEU A 259 -3.54 7.76 -16.65
CA LEU A 259 -3.98 6.91 -17.73
C LEU A 259 -4.97 7.67 -18.61
N ALA A 260 -4.77 7.54 -19.92
CA ALA A 260 -5.75 7.92 -20.91
C ALA A 260 -6.28 6.66 -21.61
N PHE A 261 -7.60 6.59 -21.72
CA PHE A 261 -8.27 5.56 -22.49
C PHE A 261 -8.94 6.23 -23.69
N ASN A 262 -8.67 5.71 -24.89
CA ASN A 262 -9.30 6.19 -26.11
C ASN A 262 -10.54 5.34 -26.36
N TRP A 263 -11.61 5.61 -25.62
CA TRP A 263 -12.93 5.04 -25.88
C TRP A 263 -13.52 5.76 -27.08
N GLN A 264 -13.51 5.11 -28.25
CA GLN A 264 -14.26 5.55 -29.43
C GLN A 264 -15.66 4.98 -29.42
#